data_AF-A0A6P2BVL7-F1
#
_entry.id   AF-A0A6P2BVL7-F1
#
_cell.length_a   1.000
_cell.length_b   1.000
_cell.length_c   1.000
_cell.angle_alpha   90.00
_cell.angle_beta   90.00
_cell.angle_gamma   90.00
#
_symmetry.space_group_name_H-M   'P 1'
#
loop_
_entity.id
_entity.type
_entity.pdbx_description
1 polymer ?
#
loop_
_entity_poly.entity_id
_entity_poly.type
_entity_poly.pdbx_seq_one_letter_code
_entity_poly.pdbx_strand_id
1 'polypeptide(L)'
;MGEQQEVIAELRAGGVLAGIRWAYESAVRRSLESFCEDDGHDHAWLGMTRFTLFRDRLDRVFSCERYAVSIDDGTRDADVLYAELSEHDLTTMPRIAPGHVTRTDLYGSAGWTYGDRRFLLAAGEFGRLRTLPWSERSTTKQIVAMQVSPDPHPRQPSLFEEVPADGSTPFDELLRAAQRHLDPVTYMVAHSLDATTGDAELLFGRPKLNVRGDPAWHWHEDLLAIPLAGTGEPGAAEPGSADSGSGDPGTADLGAPAEARHQDPGASAVPDAAVRLRVVKGERLRDSG
;
A
#
# COMPACT_ATOMS: atom_id res chain seq x y z
N MET A 1 6.62 18.02 -21.20
CA MET A 1 6.72 16.88 -20.26
C MET A 1 5.30 16.42 -20.00
N GLY A 2 4.99 15.14 -20.17
CA GLY A 2 3.62 14.64 -19.97
C GLY A 2 3.30 14.46 -18.48
N GLU A 3 2.01 14.45 -18.13
CA GLU A 3 1.53 14.28 -16.74
C GLU A 3 2.20 13.08 -16.05
N GLN A 4 2.25 11.91 -16.71
CA GLN A 4 2.88 10.70 -16.16
C GLN A 4 4.32 10.97 -15.71
N GLN A 5 5.13 11.64 -16.52
CA GLN A 5 6.54 11.84 -16.21
C GLN A 5 6.71 12.78 -15.01
N GLU A 6 5.90 13.82 -14.94
CA GLU A 6 5.90 14.78 -13.82
C GLU A 6 5.49 14.10 -12.51
N VAL A 7 4.34 13.41 -12.52
CA VAL A 7 3.80 12.69 -11.35
C VAL A 7 4.79 11.63 -10.86
N ILE A 8 5.30 10.79 -11.77
CA ILE A 8 6.21 9.71 -11.40
C ILE A 8 7.54 10.26 -10.89
N ALA A 9 8.07 11.33 -11.50
CA ALA A 9 9.30 11.95 -11.03
C ALA A 9 9.14 12.55 -9.62
N GLU A 10 8.04 13.26 -9.38
CA GLU A 10 7.75 13.89 -8.09
C GLU A 10 7.54 12.84 -6.98
N LEU A 11 6.67 11.85 -7.21
CA LEU A 11 6.41 10.80 -6.22
C LEU A 11 7.64 9.91 -5.98
N ARG A 12 8.51 9.75 -6.98
CA ARG A 12 9.80 9.07 -6.81
C ARG A 12 10.74 9.90 -5.95
N ALA A 13 10.87 11.20 -6.21
CA ALA A 13 11.72 12.10 -5.42
C ALA A 13 11.27 12.17 -3.95
N GLY A 14 9.96 12.13 -3.71
CA GLY A 14 9.39 12.07 -2.35
C GLY A 14 9.48 10.70 -1.66
N GLY A 15 9.98 9.66 -2.33
CA GLY A 15 10.03 8.29 -1.81
C GLY A 15 8.67 7.58 -1.76
N VAL A 16 7.59 8.21 -2.24
CA VAL A 16 6.21 7.70 -2.15
C VAL A 16 6.06 6.39 -2.93
N LEU A 17 6.62 6.30 -4.14
CA LEU A 17 6.53 5.07 -4.95
C LEU A 17 7.29 3.91 -4.29
N ALA A 18 8.42 4.19 -3.64
CA ALA A 18 9.16 3.18 -2.88
C ALA A 18 8.37 2.73 -1.63
N GLY A 19 7.71 3.67 -0.93
CA GLY A 19 6.83 3.37 0.19
C GLY A 19 5.63 2.49 -0.21
N ILE A 20 4.97 2.82 -1.33
CA ILE A 20 3.86 2.01 -1.86
C ILE A 20 4.31 0.59 -2.21
N ARG A 21 5.45 0.47 -2.89
CA ARG A 21 6.04 -0.83 -3.24
C ARG A 21 6.38 -1.65 -2.00
N TRP A 22 7.13 -1.08 -1.06
CA TRP A 22 7.50 -1.75 0.18
C TRP A 22 6.27 -2.23 0.95
N ALA A 23 5.26 -1.37 1.09
CA ALA A 23 4.05 -1.70 1.82
C ALA A 23 3.30 -2.89 1.18
N TYR A 24 3.29 -2.95 -0.15
CA TYR A 24 2.67 -4.03 -0.89
C TYR A 24 3.47 -5.34 -0.77
N GLU A 25 4.78 -5.30 -1.00
CA GLU A 25 5.67 -6.48 -0.89
C GLU A 25 5.66 -7.05 0.53
N SER A 26 5.69 -6.19 1.57
CA SER A 26 5.53 -6.60 2.98
C SER A 26 4.19 -7.30 3.23
N ALA A 27 3.10 -6.73 2.73
CA ALA A 27 1.76 -7.31 2.87
C ALA A 27 1.63 -8.65 2.15
N VAL A 28 2.16 -8.78 0.92
CA VAL A 28 2.18 -10.04 0.16
C VAL A 28 2.92 -11.11 0.94
N ARG A 29 4.17 -10.83 1.34
CA ARG A 29 5.01 -11.79 2.07
C ARG A 29 4.30 -12.29 3.33
N ARG A 30 3.82 -11.38 4.18
CA ARG A 30 3.14 -11.73 5.42
C ARG A 30 1.85 -12.52 5.18
N SER A 31 1.10 -12.17 4.14
CA SER A 31 -0.15 -12.86 3.80
C SER A 31 0.08 -14.28 3.31
N LEU A 32 1.14 -14.51 2.52
CA LEU A 32 1.54 -15.84 2.04
C LEU A 32 2.13 -16.71 3.16
N GLU A 33 2.95 -16.14 4.04
CA GLU A 33 3.47 -16.85 5.23
C GLU A 33 2.36 -17.36 6.15
N SER A 34 1.24 -16.64 6.21
CA SER A 34 0.09 -16.98 7.07
C SER A 34 -0.97 -17.80 6.33
N PHE A 35 -0.83 -18.01 5.01
CA PHE A 35 -1.80 -18.73 4.20
C PHE A 35 -1.62 -20.24 4.36
N CYS A 36 -2.73 -20.93 4.61
CA CYS A 36 -2.74 -22.36 4.89
C CYS A 36 -4.14 -22.90 4.53
N GLU A 37 -4.23 -23.65 3.44
CA GLU A 37 -5.52 -24.23 3.00
C GLU A 37 -6.05 -25.24 4.02
N ASP A 38 -5.17 -25.97 4.70
CA ASP A 38 -5.53 -26.94 5.74
C ASP A 38 -6.17 -26.26 6.98
N ASP A 39 -5.86 -24.98 7.22
CA ASP A 39 -6.51 -24.16 8.25
C ASP A 39 -7.85 -23.57 7.76
N GLY A 40 -8.27 -23.91 6.54
CA GLY A 40 -9.49 -23.42 5.89
C GLY A 40 -9.35 -22.05 5.23
N HIS A 41 -8.11 -21.55 5.03
CA HIS A 41 -7.90 -20.31 4.29
C HIS A 41 -8.20 -20.49 2.81
N ASP A 42 -9.03 -19.61 2.26
CA ASP A 42 -9.35 -19.57 0.83
C ASP A 42 -8.78 -18.31 0.16
N HIS A 43 -8.98 -18.19 -1.15
CA HIS A 43 -8.54 -17.02 -1.91
C HIS A 43 -9.18 -15.70 -1.42
N ALA A 44 -10.39 -15.76 -0.86
CA ALA A 44 -11.07 -14.58 -0.33
C ALA A 44 -10.39 -14.11 0.96
N TRP A 45 -10.04 -15.04 1.85
CA TRP A 45 -9.23 -14.79 3.04
C TRP A 45 -7.89 -14.16 2.65
N LEU A 46 -7.18 -14.75 1.70
CA LEU A 46 -5.87 -14.23 1.26
C LEU A 46 -5.99 -12.81 0.70
N GLY A 47 -7.01 -12.56 -0.13
CA GLY A 47 -7.29 -11.25 -0.70
C GLY A 47 -7.60 -10.20 0.37
N MET A 48 -8.44 -10.53 1.35
CA MET A 48 -8.84 -9.60 2.41
C MET A 48 -7.71 -9.33 3.40
N THR A 49 -6.98 -10.38 3.82
CA THR A 49 -5.83 -10.28 4.72
C THR A 49 -4.74 -9.43 4.08
N ARG A 50 -4.37 -9.70 2.82
CA ARG A 50 -3.40 -8.87 2.09
C ARG A 50 -3.86 -7.42 1.96
N PHE A 51 -5.12 -7.17 1.62
CA PHE A 51 -5.64 -5.80 1.51
C PHE A 51 -5.56 -5.04 2.84
N THR A 52 -5.91 -5.72 3.94
CA THR A 52 -5.85 -5.15 5.29
C THR A 52 -4.42 -4.84 5.70
N LEU A 53 -3.50 -5.79 5.47
CA LEU A 53 -2.07 -5.60 5.72
C LEU A 53 -1.50 -4.49 4.84
N PHE A 54 -1.86 -4.42 3.56
CA PHE A 54 -1.32 -3.40 2.65
C PHE A 54 -1.70 -1.99 3.10
N ARG A 55 -2.96 -1.79 3.50
CA ARG A 55 -3.39 -0.51 4.11
C ARG A 55 -2.62 -0.18 5.38
N ASP A 56 -2.46 -1.16 6.27
CA ASP A 56 -1.71 -1.00 7.51
C ASP A 56 -0.24 -0.62 7.25
N ARG A 57 0.41 -1.28 6.29
CA ARG A 57 1.79 -0.98 5.90
C ARG A 57 1.94 0.39 5.24
N LEU A 58 0.97 0.84 4.47
CA LEU A 58 0.95 2.21 3.95
C LEU A 58 0.84 3.23 5.09
N ASP A 59 -0.07 3.00 6.05
CA ASP A 59 -0.19 3.86 7.22
C ASP A 59 1.12 3.87 8.04
N ARG A 60 1.83 2.74 8.09
CA ARG A 60 3.11 2.60 8.79
C ARG A 60 4.26 3.32 8.10
N VAL A 61 4.52 3.04 6.81
CA VAL A 61 5.64 3.66 6.07
C VAL A 61 5.49 5.18 5.92
N PHE A 62 4.26 5.69 5.95
CA PHE A 62 3.97 7.11 5.89
C PHE A 62 3.74 7.77 7.26
N SER A 63 3.84 7.01 8.36
CA SER A 63 3.60 7.50 9.72
C SER A 63 2.24 8.21 9.86
N CYS A 64 1.18 7.55 9.38
CA CYS A 64 -0.20 8.01 9.44
C CYS A 64 -0.98 7.32 10.57
N GLU A 65 -2.12 7.91 10.95
CA GLU A 65 -3.08 7.32 11.89
C GLU A 65 -2.41 6.86 13.20
N ARG A 66 -2.58 5.59 13.59
CA ARG A 66 -1.99 4.98 14.79
C ARG A 66 -0.46 4.92 14.78
N TYR A 67 0.18 5.21 13.65
CA TYR A 67 1.63 5.22 13.46
C TYR A 67 2.19 6.64 13.34
N ALA A 68 1.37 7.67 13.58
CA ALA A 68 1.84 9.04 13.65
C ALA A 68 2.87 9.19 14.77
N VAL A 69 4.09 9.58 14.41
CA VAL A 69 5.19 9.83 15.34
C VAL A 69 5.13 11.30 15.76
N SER A 70 4.94 11.56 17.05
CA SER A 70 5.08 12.90 17.61
C SER A 70 6.56 13.28 17.66
N ILE A 71 6.88 14.51 17.23
CA ILE A 71 8.26 15.02 17.24
C ILE A 71 8.81 15.11 18.68
N ASP A 72 7.93 15.17 19.69
CA ASP A 72 8.30 15.37 21.09
C ASP A 72 8.58 14.07 21.89
N ASP A 73 8.07 12.90 21.47
CA ASP A 73 8.07 11.65 22.26
C ASP A 73 8.78 10.47 21.54
N GLY A 74 9.84 10.78 20.80
CA GLY A 74 10.49 9.95 19.77
C GLY A 74 10.99 8.53 20.12
N THR A 75 10.80 8.03 21.35
CA THR A 75 11.11 6.64 21.73
C THR A 75 9.90 5.72 21.82
N ARG A 76 8.74 6.17 22.32
CA ARG A 76 7.54 5.31 22.45
C ARG A 76 6.81 5.10 21.13
N ASP A 77 6.81 6.11 20.27
CA ASP A 77 6.13 6.04 18.98
C ASP A 77 6.86 5.14 17.97
N ALA A 78 8.18 4.99 18.13
CA ALA A 78 8.99 4.08 17.33
C ALA A 78 8.65 2.60 17.62
N ASP A 79 8.38 2.23 18.88
CA ASP A 79 8.02 0.86 19.24
C ASP A 79 6.72 0.41 18.55
N VAL A 80 5.71 1.29 18.49
CA VAL A 80 4.43 1.02 17.82
C VAL A 80 4.59 0.95 16.29
N LEU A 81 5.45 1.80 15.73
CA LEU A 81 5.77 1.84 14.30
C LEU A 81 6.40 0.52 13.84
N TYR A 82 7.29 -0.05 14.65
CA TYR A 82 8.07 -1.24 14.29
C TYR A 82 7.49 -2.56 14.81
N ALA A 83 6.50 -2.51 15.71
CA ALA A 83 5.86 -3.70 16.25
C ALA A 83 5.33 -4.64 15.16
N GLU A 84 5.61 -5.94 15.31
CA GLU A 84 5.14 -7.03 14.44
C GLU A 84 5.60 -6.92 12.96
N LEU A 85 6.64 -6.12 12.68
CA LEU A 85 7.36 -6.21 11.41
C LEU A 85 8.42 -7.31 11.46
N SER A 86 8.61 -7.99 10.34
CA SER A 86 9.74 -8.90 10.16
C SER A 86 11.06 -8.11 10.14
N GLU A 87 12.18 -8.74 10.47
CA GLU A 87 13.51 -8.12 10.36
C GLU A 87 13.78 -7.60 8.93
N HIS A 88 13.34 -8.34 7.92
CA HIS A 88 13.41 -7.91 6.54
C HIS A 88 12.59 -6.63 6.29
N ASP A 89 11.36 -6.55 6.80
CA ASP A 89 10.53 -5.35 6.63
C ASP A 89 11.13 -4.15 7.36
N LEU A 90 11.69 -4.35 8.56
CA LEU A 90 12.35 -3.29 9.33
C LEU A 90 13.56 -2.70 8.60
N THR A 91 14.38 -3.57 8.01
CA THR A 91 15.61 -3.17 7.33
C THR A 91 15.35 -2.55 5.96
N THR A 92 14.27 -2.95 5.28
CA THR A 92 13.93 -2.47 3.93
C THR A 92 12.93 -1.32 3.91
N MET A 93 12.31 -0.97 5.05
CA MET A 93 11.33 0.12 5.12
C MET A 93 11.94 1.45 4.68
N PRO A 94 11.40 2.09 3.62
CA PRO A 94 11.84 3.41 3.20
C PRO A 94 11.65 4.43 4.32
N ARG A 95 12.64 5.31 4.51
CA ARG A 95 12.55 6.41 5.46
C ARG A 95 11.91 7.61 4.77
N ILE A 96 10.66 7.90 5.14
CA ILE A 96 9.89 9.05 4.64
C ILE A 96 9.60 9.95 5.84
N ALA A 97 9.80 11.26 5.68
CA ALA A 97 9.57 12.19 6.78
C ALA A 97 8.09 12.17 7.21
N PRO A 98 7.77 12.08 8.51
CA PRO A 98 6.40 12.16 8.99
C PRO A 98 5.69 13.42 8.48
N GLY A 99 4.43 13.27 8.07
CA GLY A 99 3.63 14.37 7.53
C GLY A 99 3.89 14.73 6.06
N HIS A 100 4.89 14.15 5.39
CA HIS A 100 5.02 14.29 3.93
C HIS A 100 3.85 13.66 3.18
N VAL A 101 3.38 12.52 3.67
CA VAL A 101 2.18 11.85 3.19
C VAL A 101 1.18 11.86 4.32
N THR A 102 -0.06 12.24 4.02
CA THR A 102 -1.15 12.30 5.02
C THR A 102 -2.27 11.35 4.63
N ARG A 103 -2.96 10.79 5.62
CA ARG A 103 -4.17 10.00 5.37
C ARG A 103 -5.30 10.93 4.93
N THR A 104 -5.95 10.62 3.82
CA THR A 104 -7.06 11.40 3.27
C THR A 104 -8.04 10.49 2.53
N ASP A 105 -8.98 9.92 3.27
CA ASP A 105 -9.99 9.04 2.71
C ASP A 105 -10.96 9.81 1.80
N LEU A 106 -11.37 9.20 0.68
CA LEU A 106 -12.34 9.76 -0.26
C LEU A 106 -13.61 8.92 -0.26
N TYR A 107 -14.72 9.50 0.21
CA TYR A 107 -16.02 8.82 0.28
C TYR A 107 -15.94 7.40 0.89
N GLY A 108 -15.21 7.26 2.00
CA GLY A 108 -15.02 5.99 2.71
C GLY A 108 -14.02 5.02 2.07
N SER A 109 -13.39 5.38 0.94
CA SER A 109 -12.25 4.64 0.39
C SER A 109 -10.95 5.14 0.99
N ALA A 110 -10.11 4.21 1.47
CA ALA A 110 -8.79 4.50 2.01
C ALA A 110 -7.93 5.27 1.00
N GLY A 111 -7.42 6.42 1.40
CA GLY A 111 -6.61 7.28 0.55
C GLY A 111 -5.48 7.98 1.28
N TRP A 112 -4.43 8.33 0.54
CA TRP A 112 -3.27 9.05 1.03
C TRP A 112 -2.93 10.19 0.08
N THR A 113 -2.46 11.31 0.63
CA THR A 113 -2.13 12.52 -0.11
C THR A 113 -0.68 12.89 0.08
N TYR A 114 0.01 13.15 -1.03
CA TYR A 114 1.35 13.76 -1.09
C TYR A 114 1.25 15.03 -1.93
N GLY A 115 1.54 16.19 -1.35
CA GLY A 115 1.32 17.47 -2.02
C GLY A 115 -0.15 17.65 -2.43
N ASP A 116 -0.39 17.89 -3.73
CA ASP A 116 -1.71 18.03 -4.35
C ASP A 116 -2.19 16.73 -5.05
N ARG A 117 -1.57 15.59 -4.72
CA ARG A 117 -1.85 14.29 -5.35
C ARG A 117 -2.34 13.29 -4.31
N ARG A 118 -3.56 12.80 -4.48
CA ARG A 118 -4.13 11.72 -3.68
C ARG A 118 -4.07 10.41 -4.43
N PHE A 119 -3.92 9.28 -3.73
CA PHE A 119 -4.07 7.96 -4.34
C PHE A 119 -4.93 7.03 -3.50
N LEU A 120 -5.71 6.18 -4.16
CA LEU A 120 -6.56 5.15 -3.55
C LEU A 120 -6.16 3.75 -3.98
N LEU A 121 -6.58 2.72 -3.24
CA LEU A 121 -6.31 1.32 -3.59
C LEU A 121 -7.41 0.67 -4.43
N ALA A 122 -7.03 -0.16 -5.38
CA ALA A 122 -7.92 -1.07 -6.09
C ALA A 122 -7.33 -2.48 -6.24
N ALA A 123 -7.97 -3.46 -5.60
CA ALA A 123 -7.68 -4.86 -5.85
C ALA A 123 -8.27 -5.32 -7.21
N GLY A 124 -7.53 -6.14 -7.95
CA GLY A 124 -7.98 -6.77 -9.19
C GLY A 124 -7.59 -8.24 -9.30
N GLU A 125 -8.12 -8.89 -10.34
CA GLU A 125 -7.68 -10.21 -10.76
C GLU A 125 -6.27 -10.12 -11.35
N PHE A 126 -5.44 -11.12 -11.06
CA PHE A 126 -4.09 -11.21 -11.62
C PHE A 126 -4.13 -11.31 -13.15
N GLY A 127 -3.22 -10.61 -13.82
CA GLY A 127 -3.17 -10.47 -15.27
C GLY A 127 -4.19 -9.50 -15.86
N ARG A 128 -5.07 -8.90 -15.04
CA ARG A 128 -6.15 -8.01 -15.50
C ARG A 128 -6.07 -6.58 -15.00
N LEU A 129 -5.00 -6.19 -14.31
CA LEU A 129 -4.86 -4.82 -13.80
C LEU A 129 -4.88 -3.76 -14.91
N ARG A 130 -4.36 -4.09 -16.09
CA ARG A 130 -4.33 -3.19 -17.27
C ARG A 130 -5.68 -3.03 -17.94
N THR A 131 -6.62 -3.93 -17.67
CA THR A 131 -7.97 -3.98 -18.25
C THR A 131 -9.05 -3.90 -17.19
N LEU A 132 -8.76 -3.27 -16.04
CA LEU A 132 -9.72 -3.15 -14.95
C LEU A 132 -11.04 -2.54 -15.43
N PRO A 133 -12.19 -3.16 -15.12
CA PRO A 133 -13.49 -2.62 -15.52
C PRO A 133 -13.90 -1.52 -14.53
N TRP A 134 -13.44 -0.28 -14.71
CA TRP A 134 -13.72 0.82 -13.78
C TRP A 134 -15.21 1.12 -13.65
N SER A 135 -16.00 0.92 -14.72
CA SER A 135 -17.46 1.05 -14.71
C SER A 135 -18.17 0.08 -13.76
N GLU A 136 -17.52 -1.02 -13.37
CA GLU A 136 -18.05 -2.04 -12.46
C GLU A 136 -17.46 -1.92 -11.04
N ARG A 137 -16.56 -0.95 -10.81
CA ARG A 137 -15.99 -0.70 -9.48
C ARG A 137 -16.92 0.13 -8.62
N SER A 138 -16.53 0.34 -7.36
CA SER A 138 -17.29 1.18 -6.43
C SER A 138 -17.51 2.58 -7.01
N THR A 139 -18.60 3.20 -6.59
CA THR A 139 -18.99 4.57 -6.95
C THR A 139 -17.81 5.55 -6.82
N THR A 140 -17.04 5.51 -5.73
CA THR A 140 -15.83 6.33 -5.54
C THR A 140 -14.80 6.13 -6.66
N LYS A 141 -14.53 4.88 -7.05
CA LYS A 141 -13.54 4.57 -8.10
C LYS A 141 -14.03 4.97 -9.48
N GLN A 142 -15.34 4.86 -9.73
CA GLN A 142 -15.96 5.39 -10.95
C GLN A 142 -15.77 6.91 -11.05
N ILE A 143 -16.00 7.66 -9.96
CA ILE A 143 -15.75 9.12 -9.90
C ILE A 143 -14.30 9.45 -10.24
N VAL A 144 -13.36 8.75 -9.60
CA VAL A 144 -11.92 8.94 -9.86
C VAL A 144 -11.59 8.64 -11.33
N ALA A 145 -12.18 7.58 -11.92
CA ALA A 145 -12.00 7.24 -13.33
C ALA A 145 -12.64 8.25 -14.31
N MET A 146 -13.58 9.09 -13.86
CA MET A 146 -14.23 10.15 -14.65
C MET A 146 -13.46 11.49 -14.63
N GLN A 147 -12.37 11.60 -13.87
CA GLN A 147 -11.59 12.85 -13.78
C GLN A 147 -11.02 13.26 -15.15
N VAL A 148 -11.34 14.48 -15.59
CA VAL A 148 -10.84 15.06 -16.85
C VAL A 148 -9.31 15.11 -16.87
N SER A 149 -8.69 14.40 -17.82
CA SER A 149 -7.24 14.44 -18.05
C SER A 149 -6.81 15.81 -18.61
N PRO A 150 -5.69 16.39 -18.14
CA PRO A 150 -5.18 17.69 -18.61
C PRO A 150 -4.57 17.64 -20.02
N ASP A 151 -4.60 16.50 -20.71
CA ASP A 151 -4.00 16.34 -22.04
C ASP A 151 -4.72 17.25 -23.08
N PRO A 152 -3.99 17.97 -23.97
CA PRO A 152 -4.53 19.07 -24.77
C PRO A 152 -5.39 18.65 -25.96
N HIS A 153 -5.80 17.38 -26.03
CA HIS A 153 -6.87 16.94 -26.92
C HIS A 153 -8.12 16.71 -26.09
N PRO A 154 -8.87 17.77 -25.72
CA PRO A 154 -10.22 17.56 -25.26
C PRO A 154 -10.94 16.84 -26.40
N ARG A 155 -11.31 15.57 -26.18
CA ARG A 155 -12.37 14.99 -26.99
C ARG A 155 -13.52 15.97 -26.83
N GLN A 156 -13.87 16.63 -27.93
CA GLN A 156 -14.97 17.58 -27.97
C GLN A 156 -16.16 16.93 -27.26
N PRO A 157 -16.87 17.66 -26.37
CA PRO A 157 -18.09 17.13 -25.79
C PRO A 157 -18.98 16.69 -26.95
N SER A 158 -19.25 15.39 -27.02
CA SER A 158 -20.11 14.85 -28.07
C SER A 158 -21.46 15.53 -27.96
N LEU A 159 -21.92 16.10 -29.08
CA LEU A 159 -23.12 16.94 -29.23
C LEU A 159 -24.46 16.25 -28.85
N PHE A 160 -24.41 15.06 -28.25
CA PHE A 160 -25.53 14.18 -27.94
C PHE A 160 -25.53 13.69 -26.48
N GLU A 161 -24.90 14.42 -25.54
CA GLU A 161 -25.21 14.23 -24.12
C GLU A 161 -26.55 14.94 -23.81
N GLU A 162 -27.64 14.38 -24.36
CA GLU A 162 -29.00 14.74 -23.96
C GLU A 162 -29.20 14.28 -22.51
N VAL A 163 -29.03 15.21 -21.58
CA VAL A 163 -29.47 15.06 -20.20
C VAL A 163 -31.01 15.03 -20.23
N PRO A 164 -31.67 13.93 -19.82
CA PRO A 164 -33.12 13.92 -19.72
C PRO A 164 -33.55 14.98 -18.71
N ALA A 165 -34.49 15.84 -19.11
CA ALA A 165 -34.94 16.99 -18.34
C ALA A 165 -35.79 16.65 -17.10
N ASP A 166 -35.88 15.38 -16.69
CA ASP A 166 -36.74 14.96 -15.58
C ASP A 166 -36.08 13.88 -14.73
N GLY A 167 -35.79 14.22 -13.46
CA GLY A 167 -35.33 13.30 -12.42
C GLY A 167 -33.82 13.13 -12.32
N SER A 168 -33.14 14.04 -11.60
CA SER A 168 -31.73 13.85 -11.21
C SER A 168 -31.56 12.55 -10.44
N THR A 169 -30.81 11.62 -11.01
CA THR A 169 -30.41 10.40 -10.31
C THR A 169 -29.26 10.73 -9.34
N PRO A 170 -29.03 9.91 -8.29
CA PRO A 170 -27.81 10.01 -7.48
C PRO A 170 -26.53 9.96 -8.33
N PHE A 171 -26.59 9.32 -9.50
CA PHE A 171 -25.50 9.27 -10.48
C PHE A 171 -25.26 10.63 -11.16
N ASP A 172 -26.29 11.44 -11.42
CA ASP A 172 -26.15 12.78 -12.02
C ASP A 172 -25.54 13.79 -11.05
N GLU A 173 -25.90 13.73 -9.76
CA GLU A 173 -25.24 14.53 -8.72
C GLU A 173 -23.78 14.13 -8.53
N LEU A 174 -23.49 12.84 -8.66
CA LEU A 174 -22.14 12.29 -8.58
C LEU A 174 -21.29 12.65 -9.80
N LEU A 175 -21.88 12.64 -10.99
CA LEU A 175 -21.25 13.09 -12.23
C LEU A 175 -20.95 14.59 -12.15
N ARG A 176 -21.86 15.40 -11.60
CA ARG A 176 -21.58 16.81 -11.27
C ARG A 176 -20.47 16.96 -10.22
N ALA A 177 -20.37 16.05 -9.26
CA ALA A 177 -19.26 16.02 -8.30
C ALA A 177 -17.93 15.59 -8.94
N ALA A 178 -17.93 14.74 -9.97
CA ALA A 178 -16.75 14.36 -10.75
C ALA A 178 -16.32 15.46 -11.75
N GLN A 179 -17.30 16.21 -12.29
CA GLN A 179 -17.08 17.38 -13.14
C GLN A 179 -16.47 18.56 -12.36
N ARG A 180 -16.76 18.67 -11.06
CA ARG A 180 -15.95 19.48 -10.13
C ARG A 180 -14.63 18.72 -9.95
N HIS A 181 -13.54 19.22 -10.54
CA HIS A 181 -12.21 18.63 -10.40
C HIS A 181 -11.98 18.12 -8.98
N LEU A 182 -11.65 16.83 -8.81
CA LEU A 182 -11.25 16.33 -7.50
C LEU A 182 -10.01 17.13 -7.09
N ASP A 183 -10.12 17.81 -5.97
CA ASP A 183 -9.03 18.55 -5.34
C ASP A 183 -8.75 17.87 -3.98
N PRO A 184 -7.59 17.21 -3.81
CA PRO A 184 -6.50 16.97 -4.77
C PRO A 184 -6.83 15.98 -5.91
N VAL A 185 -6.05 16.06 -7.01
CA VAL A 185 -6.13 15.11 -8.14
C VAL A 185 -5.89 13.70 -7.63
N THR A 186 -6.74 12.76 -8.04
CA THR A 186 -6.74 11.42 -7.46
C THR A 186 -6.26 10.35 -8.45
N TYR A 187 -5.26 9.57 -8.05
CA TYR A 187 -4.68 8.45 -8.78
C TYR A 187 -5.08 7.12 -8.16
N MET A 188 -4.77 6.01 -8.83
CA MET A 188 -5.06 4.66 -8.36
C MET A 188 -3.78 3.84 -8.24
N VAL A 189 -3.66 3.15 -7.10
CA VAL A 189 -2.75 2.03 -6.89
C VAL A 189 -3.56 0.74 -7.09
N ALA A 190 -3.40 0.11 -8.25
CA ALA A 190 -4.01 -1.18 -8.54
C ALA A 190 -3.07 -2.32 -8.16
N HIS A 191 -3.60 -3.37 -7.54
CA HIS A 191 -2.79 -4.50 -7.08
C HIS A 191 -3.51 -5.84 -7.23
N SER A 192 -2.75 -6.90 -7.49
CA SER A 192 -3.25 -8.28 -7.64
C SER A 192 -2.18 -9.28 -7.20
N LEU A 193 -2.60 -10.44 -6.71
CA LEU A 193 -1.71 -11.55 -6.35
C LEU A 193 -2.35 -12.82 -6.88
N ASP A 194 -1.59 -13.62 -7.61
CA ASP A 194 -1.94 -15.00 -7.90
C ASP A 194 -1.55 -15.88 -6.71
N ALA A 195 -2.55 -16.49 -6.08
CA ALA A 195 -2.34 -17.32 -4.91
C ALA A 195 -1.62 -18.64 -5.22
N THR A 196 -1.70 -19.11 -6.48
CA THR A 196 -1.11 -20.39 -6.87
C THR A 196 0.38 -20.25 -7.17
N THR A 197 0.78 -19.20 -7.87
CA THR A 197 2.19 -18.96 -8.24
C THR A 197 2.93 -18.07 -7.24
N GLY A 198 2.21 -17.23 -6.49
CA GLY A 198 2.79 -16.16 -5.69
C GLY A 198 3.14 -14.91 -6.49
N ASP A 199 2.87 -14.88 -7.80
CA ASP A 199 3.14 -13.73 -8.66
C ASP A 199 2.21 -12.56 -8.33
N ALA A 200 2.76 -11.35 -8.36
CA ALA A 200 2.07 -10.15 -7.97
C ALA A 200 2.17 -9.05 -9.03
N GLU A 201 1.16 -8.19 -9.11
CA GLU A 201 1.20 -6.98 -9.92
C GLU A 201 0.89 -5.75 -9.05
N LEU A 202 1.57 -4.64 -9.32
CA LEU A 202 1.35 -3.36 -8.66
C LEU A 202 1.48 -2.23 -9.67
N LEU A 203 0.36 -1.61 -10.02
CA LEU A 203 0.33 -0.48 -10.96
C LEU A 203 -0.04 0.81 -10.22
N PHE A 204 0.64 1.91 -10.54
CA PHE A 204 0.24 3.25 -10.18
C PHE A 204 -0.19 4.01 -11.43
N GLY A 205 -1.33 4.68 -11.42
CA GLY A 205 -1.74 5.39 -12.62
C GLY A 205 -2.98 6.25 -12.50
N ARG A 206 -3.28 6.90 -13.62
CA ARG A 206 -4.50 7.67 -13.80
C ARG A 206 -5.56 6.78 -14.46
N PRO A 207 -6.62 6.39 -13.72
CA PRO A 207 -7.66 5.55 -14.28
C PRO A 207 -8.47 6.33 -15.32
N LYS A 208 -9.06 5.59 -16.25
CA LYS A 208 -9.98 6.12 -17.26
C LYS A 208 -11.25 5.30 -17.21
N LEU A 209 -12.41 5.96 -17.08
CA LEU A 209 -13.69 5.28 -17.15
C LEU A 209 -13.77 4.59 -18.52
N ASN A 210 -13.85 3.27 -18.49
CA ASN A 210 -13.89 2.44 -19.68
C ASN A 210 -15.25 1.77 -19.79
N VAL A 211 -15.87 1.93 -20.96
CA VAL A 211 -17.12 1.28 -21.33
C VAL A 211 -16.83 0.50 -22.61
N ARG A 212 -17.24 -0.77 -22.68
CA ARG A 212 -17.18 -1.58 -23.92
C ARG A 212 -15.78 -1.67 -24.57
N GLY A 213 -14.74 -1.98 -23.79
CA GLY A 213 -13.40 -2.30 -24.33
C GLY A 213 -12.44 -1.12 -24.46
N ASP A 214 -12.83 0.07 -23.99
CA ASP A 214 -11.90 1.20 -23.85
C ASP A 214 -10.71 0.88 -22.91
N PRO A 215 -9.55 1.54 -23.10
CA PRO A 215 -8.43 1.42 -22.17
C PRO A 215 -8.84 1.82 -20.76
N ALA A 216 -8.45 1.01 -19.77
CA ALA A 216 -8.73 1.27 -18.35
C ALA A 216 -7.90 2.43 -17.76
N TRP A 217 -6.88 2.90 -18.47
CA TRP A 217 -5.93 3.88 -17.95
C TRP A 217 -5.69 4.97 -18.99
N HIS A 218 -5.56 6.21 -18.53
CA HIS A 218 -4.93 7.26 -19.34
C HIS A 218 -3.43 6.98 -19.46
N TRP A 219 -2.83 6.58 -18.34
CA TRP A 219 -1.47 6.08 -18.24
C TRP A 219 -1.34 5.28 -16.94
N HIS A 220 -0.37 4.38 -16.88
CA HIS A 220 0.00 3.66 -15.67
C HIS A 220 1.50 3.33 -15.69
N GLU A 221 2.05 3.08 -14.51
CA GLU A 221 3.44 2.68 -14.26
C GLU A 221 3.44 1.38 -13.45
N ASP A 222 4.28 0.42 -13.82
CA ASP A 222 4.47 -0.83 -13.08
C ASP A 222 5.51 -0.64 -11.99
N LEU A 223 5.07 -0.63 -10.72
CA LEU A 223 5.94 -0.32 -9.60
C LEU A 223 6.89 -1.48 -9.22
N LEU A 224 6.56 -2.72 -9.58
CA LEU A 224 7.45 -3.86 -9.31
C LEU A 224 8.59 -3.93 -10.33
N ALA A 225 8.34 -3.45 -11.56
CA ALA A 225 9.33 -3.39 -12.62
C ALA A 225 10.37 -2.26 -12.47
N ILE A 226 10.09 -1.21 -11.67
CA ILE A 226 11.03 -0.10 -11.46
C ILE A 226 12.19 -0.55 -10.56
N PRO A 227 13.46 -0.42 -10.99
CA PRO A 227 14.60 -0.61 -10.09
C PRO A 227 14.55 0.45 -8.98
N LEU A 228 14.49 0.03 -7.71
CA LEU A 228 14.61 0.94 -6.58
C LEU A 228 16.05 1.49 -6.58
N ALA A 229 16.21 2.80 -6.72
CA ALA A 229 17.48 3.44 -6.38
C ALA A 229 17.72 3.17 -4.89
N GLY A 230 18.88 2.60 -4.57
CA GLY A 230 19.19 2.07 -3.24
C GLY A 230 18.80 3.03 -2.12
N THR A 231 18.10 2.48 -1.13
CA THR A 231 18.08 3.00 0.24
C THR A 231 19.51 3.40 0.60
N GLY A 232 19.73 4.69 0.83
CA GLY A 232 21.07 5.25 1.01
C GLY A 232 21.89 4.48 2.04
N GLU A 233 22.98 3.87 1.60
CA GLU A 233 24.06 3.52 2.49
C GLU A 233 24.62 4.82 3.09
N PRO A 234 24.80 4.92 4.42
CA PRO A 234 25.62 5.98 4.99
C PRO A 234 27.00 5.85 4.38
N GLY A 235 27.44 6.89 3.66
CA GLY A 235 28.71 6.91 2.95
C GLY A 235 29.85 6.37 3.79
N ALA A 236 30.24 5.13 3.50
CA ALA A 236 31.57 4.66 3.78
C ALA A 236 32.49 5.50 2.89
N ALA A 237 33.09 6.53 3.50
CA ALA A 237 34.25 7.17 2.91
C ALA A 237 35.27 6.07 2.61
N GLU A 238 35.51 5.79 1.34
CA GLU A 238 36.67 5.02 0.92
C GLU A 238 37.92 5.71 1.48
N PRO A 239 38.72 5.04 2.34
CA PRO A 239 40.05 5.54 2.63
C PRO A 239 40.88 5.30 1.37
N GLY A 240 41.19 6.41 0.69
CA GLY A 240 42.12 6.42 -0.43
C GLY A 240 43.40 5.67 -0.08
N SER A 241 43.70 4.67 -0.91
CA SER A 241 44.94 3.92 -0.87
C SER A 241 46.09 4.76 -1.44
N ALA A 242 47.03 5.12 -0.58
CA ALA A 242 48.48 5.27 -0.78
C ALA A 242 49.05 5.68 0.59
N ASP A 243 50.10 5.10 1.15
CA ASP A 243 51.36 4.77 0.52
C ASP A 243 52.11 3.72 1.35
N SER A 244 53.00 2.99 0.68
CA SER A 244 53.79 1.89 1.21
C SER A 244 54.95 2.38 2.06
N GLY A 245 55.13 1.79 3.25
CA GLY A 245 56.23 2.10 4.14
C GLY A 245 56.58 0.97 5.11
N SER A 246 57.34 -0.01 4.62
CA SER A 246 58.43 -0.73 5.31
C SER A 246 58.41 -0.84 6.85
N GLY A 247 58.30 -2.08 7.38
CA GLY A 247 58.78 -2.44 8.71
C GLY A 247 58.30 -3.80 9.22
N ASP A 248 59.13 -4.84 9.06
CA ASP A 248 59.08 -6.17 9.71
C ASP A 248 59.90 -6.14 11.04
N PRO A 249 59.96 -7.17 11.93
CA PRO A 249 59.08 -8.31 12.24
C PRO A 249 58.69 -8.40 13.74
N GLY A 250 57.77 -9.33 14.05
CA GLY A 250 57.90 -10.19 15.24
C GLY A 250 56.77 -10.16 16.27
N THR A 251 55.98 -11.24 16.34
CA THR A 251 55.97 -12.23 17.45
C THR A 251 54.73 -13.14 17.37
N ALA A 252 54.96 -14.43 17.63
CA ALA A 252 53.99 -15.51 17.70
C ALA A 252 53.05 -15.35 18.92
N ASP A 253 51.85 -15.96 18.90
CA ASP A 253 51.60 -17.27 19.54
C ASP A 253 50.09 -17.62 19.59
N LEU A 254 49.87 -18.92 19.75
CA LEU A 254 48.70 -19.81 19.70
C LEU A 254 47.55 -19.51 20.69
N GLY A 255 46.34 -20.05 20.38
CA GLY A 255 45.41 -20.49 21.44
C GLY A 255 43.90 -20.41 21.14
N ALA A 256 43.33 -21.46 20.53
CA ALA A 256 42.03 -22.03 20.95
C ALA A 256 42.33 -23.21 21.91
N PRO A 257 41.39 -23.92 22.59
CA PRO A 257 39.92 -23.96 22.47
C PRO A 257 39.14 -24.14 23.81
N ALA A 258 37.81 -24.38 23.76
CA ALA A 258 36.98 -25.29 24.61
C ALA A 258 35.51 -24.79 24.62
N GLU A 259 34.55 -25.47 23.99
CA GLU A 259 33.74 -26.59 24.51
C GLU A 259 32.98 -26.29 25.83
N ALA A 260 31.65 -26.31 25.80
CA ALA A 260 30.83 -27.43 26.30
C ALA A 260 29.40 -27.05 26.73
N ARG A 261 28.44 -27.87 26.24
CA ARG A 261 27.23 -28.41 26.89
C ARG A 261 26.00 -27.48 27.02
N HIS A 262 24.91 -27.72 26.29
CA HIS A 262 23.95 -28.84 26.35
C HIS A 262 23.10 -28.82 27.63
N GLN A 263 21.84 -28.37 27.51
CA GLN A 263 20.64 -29.08 28.01
C GLN A 263 19.36 -28.30 27.68
N ASP A 264 18.57 -28.88 26.77
CA ASP A 264 17.10 -28.88 26.79
C ASP A 264 16.73 -30.32 27.19
N PRO A 265 15.70 -30.57 28.04
CA PRO A 265 14.36 -30.78 27.47
C PRO A 265 13.20 -30.44 28.43
N GLY A 266 11.99 -30.25 27.88
CA GLY A 266 10.78 -30.58 28.65
C GLY A 266 9.49 -29.88 28.22
N ALA A 267 8.69 -30.60 27.45
CA ALA A 267 7.30 -30.34 27.12
C ALA A 267 6.38 -29.98 28.33
N SER A 268 5.37 -29.14 28.08
CA SER A 268 3.94 -29.48 28.22
C SER A 268 3.05 -28.31 28.70
N ALA A 269 1.82 -28.33 28.18
CA ALA A 269 0.57 -27.83 28.75
C ALA A 269 0.06 -26.44 28.33
N VAL A 270 -0.89 -26.51 27.38
CA VAL A 270 -2.01 -25.60 27.13
C VAL A 270 -2.83 -25.36 28.40
N PRO A 271 -3.45 -24.18 28.56
CA PRO A 271 -4.85 -24.20 28.96
C PRO A 271 -5.77 -23.32 28.10
N ASP A 272 -6.86 -23.99 27.77
CA ASP A 272 -8.18 -23.59 27.31
C ASP A 272 -8.76 -22.39 28.10
N ALA A 273 -9.31 -21.39 27.40
CA ALA A 273 -10.09 -20.32 27.99
C ALA A 273 -11.26 -19.93 27.09
N ALA A 274 -12.37 -20.64 27.27
CA ALA A 274 -13.68 -20.29 26.75
C ALA A 274 -14.21 -18.98 27.39
N VAL A 275 -14.45 -17.96 26.57
CA VAL A 275 -15.21 -16.76 26.97
C VAL A 275 -16.63 -16.85 26.42
N ARG A 276 -17.59 -17.06 27.34
CA ARG A 276 -19.04 -17.00 27.07
C ARG A 276 -19.50 -15.55 26.99
N LEU A 277 -19.96 -15.12 25.81
CA LEU A 277 -20.74 -13.88 25.65
C LEU A 277 -22.22 -14.14 25.95
N ARG A 278 -22.71 -13.56 27.06
CA ARG A 278 -24.14 -13.43 27.36
C ARG A 278 -24.76 -12.43 26.38
N VAL A 279 -25.67 -12.89 25.53
CA VAL A 279 -26.60 -12.03 24.80
C VAL A 279 -27.86 -11.86 25.66
N VAL A 280 -28.06 -10.66 26.20
CA VAL A 280 -29.35 -10.23 26.76
C VAL A 280 -30.18 -9.72 25.58
N LYS A 281 -31.14 -10.54 25.12
CA LYS A 281 -32.10 -10.14 24.08
C LYS A 281 -33.30 -9.51 24.79
N GLY A 282 -33.45 -8.19 24.64
CA GLY A 282 -34.65 -7.47 25.05
C GLY A 282 -35.81 -7.78 24.12
N GLU A 283 -36.85 -8.41 24.66
CA GLU A 283 -38.16 -8.51 24.04
C GLU A 283 -38.86 -7.15 24.11
N ARG A 284 -39.16 -6.54 22.96
CA ARG A 284 -40.22 -5.54 22.86
C ARG A 284 -41.50 -6.27 22.50
N LEU A 285 -42.38 -6.38 23.49
CA LEU A 285 -43.81 -6.62 23.29
C LEU A 285 -44.38 -5.51 22.37
N ARG A 286 -45.00 -5.94 21.27
CA ARG A 286 -46.10 -5.21 20.65
C ARG A 286 -47.38 -5.77 21.25
N ASP A 287 -48.19 -4.91 21.86
CA ASP A 287 -49.63 -4.91 21.63
C ASP A 287 -50.32 -3.72 22.31
N SER A 288 -51.38 -3.27 21.64
CA SER A 288 -52.48 -2.41 22.08
C SER A 288 -52.32 -0.89 21.94
N GLY A 289 -53.06 -0.34 20.97
CA GLY A 289 -53.30 1.09 20.74
C GLY A 289 -53.77 1.35 19.32
#